data_AF-A0A920R8M5-F1
#
_entry.id   AF-A0A920R8M5-F1
#
_cell.length_a   1.000
_cell.length_b   1.000
_cell.length_c   1.000
_cell.angle_alpha   90.00
_cell.angle_beta   90.00
_cell.angle_gamma   90.00
#
_symmetry.space_group_name_H-M   'P 1'
#
loop_
_entity.id
_entity.type
_entity.pdbx_description
1 polymer ?
#
loop_
_entity_poly.entity_id
_entity_poly.type
_entity_poly.pdbx_seq_one_letter_code
_entity_poly.pdbx_strand_id
1 'polypeptide(L)'
;MVSPGLSIKTPEIAAAAKRGVPITGDIDIFSKSVSKPIIAVTGSNGKSTVVAILAGILSRAGKKFGLGGNLDGANFKPALGLLAEEEKDFYILELSSFQLETTERLGAEVSVILNLSADHMDRYESLDEYHNAKLRIFNGCKHVVINRDDVYSYPVLN
;
A
#
# COMPACT_ATOMS: atom_id res chain seq x y z
N MET A 1 5.50 -15.21 5.46
CA MET A 1 5.60 -13.74 5.31
C MET A 1 6.82 -13.43 4.46
N VAL A 2 6.68 -12.57 3.46
CA VAL A 2 7.77 -12.13 2.59
C VAL A 2 8.03 -10.66 2.86
N SER A 3 9.30 -10.29 3.07
CA SER A 3 9.69 -8.89 3.19
C SER A 3 9.55 -8.20 1.82
N PRO A 4 9.06 -6.95 1.73
CA PRO A 4 8.92 -6.23 0.46
C PRO A 4 10.21 -6.16 -0.37
N GLY A 5 11.37 -6.15 0.29
CA GLY A 5 12.67 -6.16 -0.41
C GLY A 5 12.98 -7.44 -1.18
N LEU A 6 12.26 -8.54 -0.93
CA LEU A 6 12.48 -9.83 -1.60
C LEU A 6 11.52 -10.06 -2.78
N SER A 7 12.10 -10.49 -3.90
CA SER A 7 11.47 -11.20 -5.02
C SER A 7 10.27 -12.09 -4.70
N ILE A 8 8.99 -11.78 -5.00
CA ILE A 8 7.99 -12.88 -5.02
C ILE A 8 8.30 -13.89 -6.15
N LYS A 9 9.09 -13.46 -7.15
CA LYS A 9 9.62 -14.29 -8.24
C LYS A 9 10.88 -15.07 -7.85
N THR A 10 11.44 -14.85 -6.66
CA THR A 10 12.56 -15.65 -6.15
C THR A 10 12.18 -17.14 -6.22
N PRO A 11 13.04 -18.02 -6.78
CA PRO A 11 12.64 -19.40 -7.12
C PRO A 11 11.98 -20.16 -5.98
N GLU A 12 12.46 -19.98 -4.75
CA GLU A 12 11.95 -20.62 -3.54
C GLU A 12 10.54 -20.13 -3.18
N ILE A 13 10.30 -18.82 -3.30
CA ILE A 13 9.01 -18.18 -3.03
C ILE A 13 7.99 -18.58 -4.10
N ALA A 14 8.39 -18.51 -5.37
CA ALA A 14 7.55 -18.94 -6.49
C ALA A 14 7.19 -20.43 -6.40
N ALA A 15 8.13 -21.29 -6.00
CA ALA A 15 7.87 -22.71 -5.77
C ALA A 15 6.90 -22.95 -4.60
N ALA A 16 6.99 -22.16 -3.52
CA ALA A 16 6.04 -22.22 -2.42
C ALA A 16 4.62 -21.80 -2.87
N ALA A 17 4.51 -20.70 -3.61
CA ALA A 17 3.24 -20.23 -4.17
C ALA A 17 2.60 -21.27 -5.10
N LYS A 18 3.38 -21.94 -5.96
CA LYS A 18 2.91 -23.03 -6.84
C LYS A 18 2.36 -24.23 -6.07
N ARG A 19 2.77 -24.45 -4.81
CA ARG A 19 2.22 -25.49 -3.92
C ARG A 19 1.00 -25.02 -3.13
N GLY A 20 0.47 -23.83 -3.42
CA GLY A 20 -0.68 -23.26 -2.72
C GLY A 20 -0.34 -22.67 -1.35
N VAL A 21 0.95 -22.47 -1.02
CA VAL A 21 1.34 -21.78 0.22
C VAL A 21 1.00 -20.30 0.07
N PRO A 22 0.18 -19.72 0.97
CA PRO A 22 -0.17 -18.30 0.90
C PRO A 22 1.08 -17.43 1.03
N ILE A 23 1.26 -16.50 0.09
CA ILE A 23 2.27 -15.45 0.16
C ILE A 23 1.62 -14.21 0.76
N THR A 24 2.14 -13.76 1.90
CA THR A 24 1.60 -12.63 2.67
C THR A 24 2.73 -11.69 3.08
N GLY A 25 2.42 -10.42 3.25
CA GLY A 25 3.32 -9.35 3.70
C GLY A 25 2.86 -8.72 5.01
N ASP A 26 3.64 -7.76 5.50
CA ASP A 26 3.32 -6.98 6.69
C ASP A 26 2.01 -6.20 6.56
N ILE A 27 1.75 -5.62 5.38
CA ILE A 27 0.51 -4.87 5.09
C ILE A 27 -0.72 -5.77 5.06
N ASP A 28 -0.60 -6.96 4.47
CA ASP A 28 -1.68 -7.95 4.43
C ASP A 28 -2.09 -8.37 5.86
N ILE A 29 -1.09 -8.70 6.69
CA ILE A 29 -1.29 -9.03 8.10
C ILE A 29 -1.90 -7.85 8.86
N PHE A 30 -1.39 -6.63 8.65
CA PHE A 30 -1.91 -5.42 9.28
C PHE A 30 -3.39 -5.21 8.94
N SER A 31 -3.76 -5.29 7.66
CA SER A 31 -5.14 -5.08 7.20
C SER A 31 -6.13 -6.07 7.81
N LYS A 32 -5.70 -7.31 8.07
CA LYS A 32 -6.50 -8.36 8.71
C LYS A 32 -6.58 -8.22 10.24
N SER A 33 -5.68 -7.43 10.83
CA SER A 33 -5.56 -7.26 12.28
C SER A 33 -6.28 -6.03 12.83
N VAL A 34 -6.67 -5.08 11.97
CA VAL A 34 -7.32 -3.83 12.38
C VAL A 34 -8.81 -3.82 11.99
N SER A 35 -9.65 -3.28 12.86
CA SER A 35 -11.08 -3.04 12.58
C SER A 35 -11.37 -1.59 12.15
N LYS A 36 -10.38 -0.70 12.27
CA LYS A 36 -10.52 0.72 11.96
C LYS A 36 -10.25 0.99 10.47
N PRO A 37 -10.84 2.05 9.89
CA PRO A 37 -10.63 2.42 8.50
C PRO A 37 -9.15 2.61 8.14
N ILE A 38 -8.79 2.19 6.92
CA ILE A 38 -7.49 2.44 6.31
C ILE A 38 -7.66 3.43 5.15
N ILE A 39 -6.82 4.46 5.12
CA ILE A 39 -6.60 5.36 3.99
C ILE A 39 -5.25 4.98 3.38
N ALA A 40 -5.24 4.53 2.14
CA ALA A 40 -4.05 4.00 1.48
C ALA A 40 -3.62 4.88 0.31
N VAL A 41 -2.33 5.22 0.25
CA VAL A 41 -1.75 6.07 -0.79
C VAL A 41 -0.60 5.35 -1.48
N THR A 42 -0.67 5.23 -2.80
CA THR A 42 0.46 4.79 -3.63
C THR A 42 0.64 5.69 -4.86
N GLY A 43 1.71 5.44 -5.60
CA GLY A 43 2.12 6.12 -6.82
C GLY A 43 3.62 5.94 -7.04
N SER A 44 4.11 6.34 -8.21
CA SER A 44 5.56 6.41 -8.44
C SER A 44 6.14 7.53 -7.59
N ASN A 45 5.56 8.73 -7.64
CA ASN A 45 6.08 9.92 -6.98
C ASN A 45 5.05 10.63 -6.09
N GLY A 46 5.56 11.42 -5.12
CA GLY A 46 4.75 12.34 -4.31
C GLY A 46 3.98 11.70 -3.14
N LYS A 47 4.10 10.38 -2.94
CA LYS A 47 3.42 9.63 -1.87
C LYS A 47 3.64 10.25 -0.49
N SER A 48 4.90 10.38 -0.06
CA SER A 48 5.25 10.87 1.27
C SER A 48 4.84 12.33 1.48
N THR A 49 4.91 13.16 0.44
CA THR A 49 4.43 14.55 0.49
C THR A 49 2.92 14.61 0.71
N VAL A 50 2.13 13.85 -0.05
CA VAL A 50 0.66 13.81 0.10
C VAL A 50 0.28 13.27 1.47
N VAL A 51 0.94 12.22 1.92
CA VAL A 51 0.69 11.62 3.24
C VAL A 51 1.06 12.60 4.37
N ALA A 52 2.15 13.36 4.24
CA ALA A 52 2.52 14.39 5.20
C ALA A 52 1.53 15.56 5.23
N ILE A 53 1.04 16.01 4.07
CA ILE A 53 0.00 17.05 3.97
C ILE A 53 -1.29 16.57 4.65
N LEU A 54 -1.72 15.34 4.36
CA LEU A 54 -2.90 14.74 4.96
C LEU A 54 -2.77 14.64 6.49
N ALA A 55 -1.62 14.17 6.99
CA ALA A 55 -1.34 14.11 8.42
C ALA A 55 -1.37 15.50 9.08
N GLY A 56 -0.86 16.54 8.40
CA GLY A 56 -0.90 17.92 8.88
C GLY A 56 -2.33 18.48 8.98
N ILE A 57 -3.17 18.21 7.98
CA ILE A 57 -4.59 18.61 7.98
C ILE A 57 -5.33 17.91 9.13
N LEU A 58 -5.16 16.60 9.26
CA LEU A 58 -5.88 15.79 10.25
C LEU A 58 -5.45 16.10 11.69
N SER A 59 -4.17 16.37 11.90
CA SER A 59 -3.66 16.86 13.19
C SER A 59 -4.32 18.17 13.59
N ARG A 60 -4.42 19.14 12.66
CA ARG A 60 -5.11 20.42 12.90
C ARG A 60 -6.61 20.26 13.12
N ALA A 61 -7.21 19.23 12.53
CA ALA A 61 -8.61 18.87 12.75
C ALA A 61 -8.84 18.05 14.04
N GLY A 62 -7.80 17.81 14.86
CA GLY A 62 -7.90 17.08 16.13
C GLY A 62 -8.22 15.59 15.98
N LYS A 63 -7.89 14.97 14.84
CA LYS A 63 -8.13 13.55 14.60
C LYS A 63 -7.01 12.68 15.14
N LYS A 64 -7.35 11.50 15.70
CA LYS A 64 -6.37 10.50 16.14
C LYS A 64 -6.16 9.48 15.03
N PHE A 65 -4.98 9.47 14.43
CA PHE A 65 -4.66 8.54 13.35
C PHE A 65 -3.30 7.87 13.57
N GLY A 66 -3.16 6.66 13.03
CA GLY A 66 -1.87 5.99 12.91
C GLY A 66 -1.29 6.22 11.52
N LEU A 67 0.02 6.46 11.45
CA LEU A 67 0.71 6.76 10.21
C LEU A 67 1.83 5.72 10.01
N GLY A 68 1.82 4.97 8.90
CA GLY A 68 2.81 3.93 8.66
C GLY A 68 2.89 3.43 7.22
N GLY A 69 3.52 2.27 7.04
CA GLY A 69 3.77 1.66 5.74
C GLY A 69 5.18 1.97 5.23
N ASN A 70 5.30 2.33 3.95
CA ASN A 70 6.55 2.66 3.26
C ASN A 70 6.89 4.16 3.38
N LEU A 71 6.96 4.68 4.61
CA LEU A 71 7.33 6.08 4.85
C LEU A 71 8.83 6.24 5.04
N ASP A 72 9.41 7.30 4.50
CA ASP A 72 10.81 7.65 4.78
C ASP A 72 10.93 8.68 5.91
N GLY A 73 12.11 8.74 6.55
CA GLY A 73 12.47 9.78 7.51
C GLY A 73 12.07 9.51 8.97
N ALA A 74 12.06 10.57 9.79
CA ALA A 74 11.90 10.48 11.25
C ALA A 74 10.53 9.93 11.71
N ASN A 75 9.54 9.89 10.82
CA ASN A 75 8.20 9.35 11.07
C ASN A 75 8.04 7.93 10.51
N PHE A 76 9.13 7.27 10.10
CA PHE A 76 9.06 5.88 9.64
C PHE A 76 8.49 4.98 10.73
N LYS A 77 7.41 4.30 10.40
CA LYS A 77 6.86 3.22 11.22
C LYS A 77 6.31 2.11 10.34
N PRO A 78 6.83 0.88 10.48
CA PRO A 78 6.20 -0.29 9.86
C PRO A 78 4.74 -0.40 10.29
N ALA A 79 3.85 -0.81 9.38
CA ALA A 79 2.41 -0.87 9.69
C ALA A 79 2.11 -1.75 10.91
N LEU A 80 2.79 -2.89 11.04
CA LEU A 80 2.64 -3.77 12.21
C LEU A 80 3.05 -3.11 13.54
N GLY A 81 3.94 -2.11 13.51
CA GLY A 81 4.30 -1.34 14.70
C GLY A 81 3.15 -0.49 15.23
N LEU A 82 2.17 -0.14 14.38
CA LEU A 82 0.97 0.62 14.78
C LEU A 82 0.01 -0.21 15.64
N LEU A 83 0.13 -1.55 15.62
CA LEU A 83 -0.71 -2.44 16.42
C LEU A 83 -0.39 -2.37 17.92
N ALA A 84 0.80 -1.91 18.28
CA ALA A 84 1.24 -1.74 19.67
C ALA A 84 0.90 -0.36 20.24
N GLU A 85 0.31 0.53 19.45
CA GLU A 85 -0.07 1.87 19.90
C GLU A 85 -1.47 1.88 20.53
N GLU A 86 -1.77 3.00 21.21
CA GLU A 86 -3.15 3.33 21.56
C GLU A 86 -4.06 3.32 20.34
N GLU A 87 -5.31 2.95 20.57
CA GLU A 87 -6.34 2.88 19.54
C GLU A 87 -6.47 4.20 18.76
N LYS A 88 -6.54 4.08 17.44
CA LYS A 88 -6.69 5.20 16.51
C LYS A 88 -8.09 5.22 15.93
N ASP A 89 -8.53 6.37 15.44
CA ASP A 89 -9.80 6.48 14.71
C ASP A 89 -9.69 5.82 13.33
N PHE A 90 -8.51 5.92 12.70
CA PHE A 90 -8.18 5.34 11.40
C PHE A 90 -6.65 5.31 11.18
N TYR A 91 -6.23 4.65 10.10
CA TYR A 91 -4.82 4.52 9.70
C TYR A 91 -4.57 5.12 8.34
N ILE A 92 -3.41 5.76 8.16
CA ILE A 92 -2.92 6.27 6.89
C ILE A 92 -1.68 5.47 6.52
N LEU A 93 -1.74 4.77 5.39
CA LEU A 93 -0.65 3.94 4.90
C LEU A 93 -0.11 4.50 3.59
N GLU A 94 1.17 4.82 3.57
CA GLU A 94 1.93 4.92 2.33
C GLU A 94 2.31 3.51 1.89
N LEU A 95 2.03 3.12 0.64
CA LEU A 95 2.28 1.76 0.16
C LEU A 95 3.18 1.76 -1.09
N SER A 96 4.23 0.95 -1.06
CA SER A 96 5.02 0.64 -2.26
C SER A 96 4.31 -0.41 -3.13
N SER A 97 4.76 -0.56 -4.39
CA SER A 97 4.26 -1.64 -5.26
C SER A 97 4.62 -3.01 -4.69
N PHE A 98 5.80 -3.16 -4.07
CA PHE A 98 6.27 -4.42 -3.48
C PHE A 98 5.42 -4.89 -2.31
N GLN A 99 4.96 -3.96 -1.46
CA GLN A 99 4.03 -4.28 -0.38
C GLN A 99 2.66 -4.74 -0.93
N LEU A 100 2.19 -4.10 -2.00
CA LEU A 100 0.92 -4.43 -2.62
C LEU A 100 0.93 -5.81 -3.29
N GLU A 101 2.05 -6.25 -3.88
CA GLU A 101 2.21 -7.61 -4.43
C GLU A 101 1.85 -8.72 -3.44
N THR A 102 2.17 -8.51 -2.16
CA THR A 102 1.94 -9.49 -1.08
C THR A 102 0.70 -9.19 -0.24
N THR A 103 -0.09 -8.20 -0.64
CA THR A 103 -1.37 -7.83 -0.03
C THR A 103 -2.51 -8.36 -0.86
N GLU A 104 -3.30 -9.28 -0.32
CA GLU A 104 -4.39 -9.95 -1.04
C GLU A 104 -5.58 -9.00 -1.21
N ARG A 105 -6.08 -8.50 -0.07
CA ARG A 105 -7.22 -7.61 0.01
C ARG A 105 -6.98 -6.57 1.09
N LEU A 106 -6.62 -5.36 0.68
CA LEU A 106 -6.37 -4.27 1.61
C LEU A 106 -7.65 -3.79 2.30
N GLY A 107 -8.79 -3.79 1.58
CA GLY A 107 -10.07 -3.42 2.17
C GLY A 107 -10.15 -1.97 2.65
N ALA A 108 -9.38 -1.06 2.04
CA ALA A 108 -9.28 0.32 2.49
C ALA A 108 -10.61 1.09 2.37
N GLU A 109 -10.84 2.03 3.28
CA GLU A 109 -11.94 2.98 3.17
C GLU A 109 -11.72 3.88 1.95
N VAL A 110 -10.48 4.35 1.77
CA VAL A 110 -10.06 5.17 0.62
C VAL A 110 -8.73 4.65 0.10
N SER A 111 -8.66 4.39 -1.20
CA SER A 111 -7.42 4.04 -1.90
C SER A 111 -7.08 5.10 -2.96
N VAL A 112 -5.82 5.52 -2.98
CA VAL A 112 -5.32 6.59 -3.85
C VAL A 112 -4.15 6.11 -4.70
N ILE A 113 -4.23 6.32 -6.02
CA ILE A 113 -3.06 6.26 -6.91
C ILE A 113 -2.78 7.69 -7.43
N LEU A 114 -1.61 8.23 -7.09
CA LEU A 114 -1.25 9.61 -7.43
C LEU A 114 -0.78 9.78 -8.88
N ASN A 115 0.01 8.82 -9.36
CA ASN A 115 0.60 8.80 -10.70
C ASN A 115 1.32 7.46 -10.88
N LEU A 116 1.49 7.04 -12.12
CA LEU A 116 2.21 5.86 -12.55
C LEU A 116 3.14 6.22 -13.72
N SER A 117 4.43 6.20 -13.42
CA SER A 117 5.52 6.35 -14.37
C SER A 117 6.56 5.25 -14.14
N ALA A 118 7.39 4.97 -15.14
CA ALA A 118 8.46 3.99 -15.03
C ALA A 118 9.34 4.24 -13.81
N ASP A 119 9.44 3.22 -12.96
CA ASP A 119 10.15 3.19 -11.70
C ASP A 119 10.36 1.72 -11.30
N HIS A 120 11.42 1.41 -10.55
CA HIS A 120 11.74 0.04 -10.13
C HIS A 120 11.77 -1.02 -11.26
N MET A 121 12.24 -0.67 -12.46
CA MET A 121 12.29 -1.58 -13.61
C MET A 121 13.31 -2.73 -13.46
N ASP A 122 14.15 -2.69 -12.43
CA ASP A 122 14.99 -3.81 -11.99
C ASP A 122 14.16 -4.94 -11.35
N ARG A 123 12.96 -4.63 -10.86
CA ARG A 123 12.05 -5.57 -10.19
C ARG A 123 10.98 -6.15 -11.13
N TYR A 124 10.55 -5.40 -12.13
CA TYR A 124 9.42 -5.73 -13.00
C TYR A 124 9.87 -5.99 -14.43
N GLU A 125 9.27 -6.99 -15.07
CA GLU A 125 9.57 -7.34 -16.47
C GLU A 125 8.95 -6.34 -17.45
N SER A 126 7.92 -5.61 -17.01
CA SER A 126 7.23 -4.60 -17.80
C SER A 126 6.60 -3.53 -16.92
N LEU A 127 6.29 -2.39 -17.54
CA LEU A 127 5.56 -1.30 -16.88
C LEU A 127 4.14 -1.73 -16.50
N ASP A 128 3.50 -2.58 -17.31
CA ASP A 128 2.18 -3.14 -17.01
C ASP A 128 2.20 -4.01 -15.76
N GLU A 129 3.27 -4.78 -15.53
CA GLU A 129 3.43 -5.55 -14.30
C GLU A 129 3.53 -4.63 -13.07
N TYR A 130 4.30 -3.55 -13.16
CA TYR A 130 4.40 -2.53 -12.12
C TYR A 130 3.05 -1.84 -11.84
N HIS A 131 2.32 -1.46 -12.90
CA HIS A 131 1.00 -0.87 -12.78
C HIS A 131 0.03 -1.85 -12.10
N ASN A 132 0.01 -3.10 -12.54
CA ASN A 132 -0.83 -4.14 -11.95
C ASN A 132 -0.50 -4.37 -10.47
N ALA A 133 0.77 -4.33 -10.07
CA ALA A 133 1.16 -4.40 -8.67
C ALA A 133 0.53 -3.27 -7.84
N LYS A 134 0.50 -2.03 -8.36
CA LYS A 134 -0.11 -0.88 -7.67
C LYS A 134 -1.62 -0.88 -7.69
N LEU A 135 -2.26 -1.34 -8.77
CA LEU A 135 -3.72 -1.44 -8.88
C LEU A 135 -4.35 -2.35 -7.82
N ARG A 136 -3.57 -3.28 -7.25
CA ARG A 136 -3.99 -4.11 -6.10
C ARG A 136 -4.44 -3.29 -4.89
N ILE A 137 -4.03 -2.03 -4.77
CA ILE A 137 -4.51 -1.12 -3.71
C ILE A 137 -6.04 -0.96 -3.72
N PHE A 138 -6.68 -1.17 -4.87
CA PHE A 138 -8.13 -1.08 -5.01
C PHE A 138 -8.88 -2.34 -4.58
N ASN A 139 -8.18 -3.44 -4.28
CA ASN A 139 -8.81 -4.70 -3.89
C ASN A 139 -9.64 -4.56 -2.61
N GLY A 140 -10.96 -4.56 -2.78
CA GLY A 140 -11.92 -4.42 -1.70
C GLY A 140 -12.07 -3.02 -1.12
N CYS A 141 -11.52 -1.99 -1.77
CA CYS A 141 -11.65 -0.62 -1.30
C CYS A 141 -13.09 -0.09 -1.47
N LYS A 142 -13.50 0.88 -0.64
CA LYS A 142 -14.83 1.51 -0.75
C LYS A 142 -14.83 2.76 -1.63
N HIS A 143 -13.79 3.57 -1.54
CA HIS A 143 -13.65 4.80 -2.31
C HIS A 143 -12.29 4.83 -3.02
N VAL A 144 -12.31 5.33 -4.25
CA VAL A 144 -11.15 5.41 -5.14
C VAL A 144 -10.88 6.87 -5.45
N VAL A 145 -9.62 7.28 -5.29
CA VAL A 145 -9.12 8.58 -5.76
C VAL A 145 -8.03 8.32 -6.80
N ILE A 146 -8.20 8.93 -7.96
CA ILE A 146 -7.33 8.74 -9.12
C ILE A 146 -6.79 10.08 -9.60
N ASN A 147 -5.74 10.02 -10.40
CA ASN A 147 -5.26 11.17 -11.15
C ASN A 147 -5.92 11.18 -12.53
N ARG A 148 -6.79 12.17 -12.78
CA ARG A 148 -7.51 12.26 -14.06
C ARG A 148 -6.60 12.48 -15.27
N ASP A 149 -5.41 13.04 -15.03
CA ASP A 149 -4.40 13.30 -16.07
C ASP A 149 -3.51 12.06 -16.32
N ASP A 150 -3.71 10.98 -15.57
CA ASP A 150 -2.97 9.73 -15.69
C ASP A 150 -3.92 8.53 -15.81
N VAL A 151 -4.09 8.06 -17.03
CA VAL A 151 -4.99 6.95 -17.37
C VAL A 151 -4.64 5.65 -16.65
N TYR A 152 -3.38 5.44 -16.28
CA TYR A 152 -2.96 4.21 -15.60
C TYR A 152 -3.41 4.18 -14.14
N SER A 153 -3.78 5.33 -13.55
CA SER A 153 -4.28 5.40 -12.17
C SER A 153 -5.71 4.87 -12.01
N TYR A 154 -6.42 4.60 -13.11
CA TYR A 154 -7.80 4.12 -13.10
C TYR A 154 -7.87 2.63 -12.72
N PRO A 155 -8.85 2.21 -11.91
CA PRO A 155 -9.11 0.79 -11.69
C PRO A 155 -9.43 0.08 -13.01
N VAL A 156 -8.87 -1.10 -13.19
CA VAL A 156 -9.28 -1.99 -14.29
C VAL A 156 -10.59 -2.66 -13.86
N LEU A 157 -11.65 -2.47 -14.63
CA LEU A 157 -12.92 -3.18 -14.41
C LEU A 157 -12.71 -4.66 -14.74
N ASN A 158 -12.87 -5.53 -13.74
CA ASN A 158 -12.96 -6.98 -13.92
C ASN A 158 -14.42 -7.40 -14.12
#